data_AF-A0A095AKQ5-F1
#
_entry.id   AF-A0A095AKQ5-F1
#
_cell.length_a   1.000
_cell.length_b   1.000
_cell.length_c   1.000
_cell.angle_alpha   90.00
_cell.angle_beta   90.00
_cell.angle_gamma   90.00
#
_symmetry.space_group_name_H-M   'P 1'
#
loop_
_entity.id
_entity.type
_entity.pdbx_description
1 polymer ?
#
loop_
_entity_poly.entity_id
_entity_poly.type
_entity_poly.pdbx_seq_one_letter_code
_entity_poly.pdbx_strand_id
1 'polypeptide(L)' 'SFSAAQRRGDHIETHKRWAAGQNKQRTIEKNTAKLEEDTEDLHNDLVDMDVGKIIMQARQEKNLTQKDLATKINEKQQV' A
#
# COMPACT_ATOMS: atom_id res chain seq x y z
N SER A 1 4.91 -8.66 -27.32
CA SER A 1 4.55 -9.23 -26.00
C SER A 1 5.58 -10.29 -25.61
N PHE A 2 5.81 -10.51 -24.31
CA PHE A 2 6.76 -11.53 -23.80
C PHE A 2 6.53 -12.91 -24.44
N SER A 3 5.25 -13.31 -24.57
CA SER A 3 4.85 -14.57 -25.18
C SER A 3 5.21 -14.69 -26.68
N ALA A 4 5.30 -13.58 -27.41
CA ALA A 4 5.69 -13.60 -28.83
C ALA A 4 7.21 -13.76 -29.00
N ALA A 5 8.01 -13.10 -28.15
CA ALA A 5 9.46 -13.27 -28.12
C ALA A 5 9.84 -14.71 -27.76
N GLN A 6 9.12 -15.32 -26.80
CA GLN A 6 9.35 -16.70 -26.38
C GLN A 6 9.07 -17.71 -27.50
N ARG A 7 8.04 -17.47 -28.33
CA ARG A 7 7.68 -18.35 -29.45
C ARG A 7 8.63 -18.25 -30.64
N ARG A 8 9.29 -17.11 -30.82
CA ARG A 8 10.26 -16.88 -31.91
C ARG A 8 11.69 -17.29 -31.55
N GLY A 9 11.95 -17.67 -30.30
CA GLY A 9 13.29 -17.97 -29.82
C GLY A 9 14.17 -16.73 -29.63
N ASP A 10 13.54 -15.55 -29.55
CA ASP A 10 14.24 -14.29 -29.28
C ASP A 10 14.86 -14.34 -27.86
N HIS A 11 15.97 -13.64 -27.65
CA HIS A 11 16.60 -13.58 -26.33
C HIS A 11 15.67 -12.92 -25.30
N ILE A 12 15.47 -13.58 -24.16
CA ILE A 12 14.63 -13.11 -23.06
C ILE A 12 15.48 -13.04 -21.80
N GLU A 13 15.66 -11.83 -21.28
CA GLU A 13 16.24 -11.61 -19.97
C GLU A 13 15.16 -11.75 -18.89
N THR A 14 15.49 -12.48 -17.83
CA THR A 14 14.62 -12.60 -16.65
C THR A 14 15.38 -12.17 -15.41
N HIS A 15 14.74 -11.35 -14.59
CA HIS A 15 15.30 -10.91 -13.31
C HIS A 15 14.31 -11.26 -12.20
N LYS A 16 14.85 -11.77 -11.08
CA LYS A 16 14.05 -11.95 -9.86
C LYS A 16 13.67 -10.57 -9.33
N ARG A 17 12.38 -10.34 -9.11
CA ARG A 17 11.90 -9.07 -8.54
C ARG A 17 12.39 -8.93 -7.09
N TRP A 18 12.70 -7.70 -6.70
CA TRP A 18 12.94 -7.37 -5.29
C TRP A 18 11.71 -7.75 -4.46
N ALA A 19 11.93 -8.39 -3.30
CA ALA A 19 10.90 -8.97 -2.44
C ALA A 19 10.02 -10.08 -3.09
N ALA A 20 10.46 -10.72 -4.19
CA ALA A 20 9.74 -11.85 -4.77
C ALA A 20 9.70 -13.08 -3.83
N GLY A 21 8.53 -13.72 -3.73
CA GLY A 21 8.31 -14.91 -2.91
C GLY A 21 7.97 -14.64 -1.44
N GLN A 22 7.67 -13.38 -1.09
CA GLN A 22 7.22 -12.99 0.25
C GLN A 22 5.79 -12.43 0.20
N ASN A 23 5.02 -12.62 1.27
CA ASN A 23 3.67 -12.09 1.45
C ASN A 23 3.64 -10.93 2.45
N LYS A 24 4.58 -9.99 2.31
CA LYS A 24 4.66 -8.84 3.20
C LYS A 24 3.42 -7.95 3.02
N GLN A 25 2.48 -8.02 3.98
CA GLN A 25 1.21 -7.28 3.94
C GLN A 25 1.40 -5.76 4.07
N ARG A 26 2.41 -5.34 4.84
CA ARG A 26 2.70 -3.92 5.11
C ARG A 26 3.98 -3.52 4.41
N THR A 27 3.84 -2.78 3.31
CA THR A 27 4.96 -2.15 2.62
C THR A 27 5.24 -0.78 3.21
N ILE A 28 6.50 -0.34 3.12
CA ILE A 28 6.85 1.04 3.49
C ILE A 28 6.30 1.93 2.38
N GLU A 29 5.46 2.90 2.73
CA GLU A 29 4.78 3.79 1.77
C GLU A 29 5.74 4.83 1.18
N LYS A 30 6.81 5.18 1.92
CA LYS A 30 7.83 6.14 1.51
C LYS A 30 9.10 5.44 1.02
N ASN A 31 9.75 6.04 0.03
CA ASN A 31 11.06 5.59 -0.43
C ASN A 31 12.11 5.94 0.64
N THR A 32 12.62 4.91 1.33
CA THR A 32 13.56 5.08 2.45
C THR A 32 14.88 5.72 2.01
N ALA A 33 15.30 5.53 0.75
CA ALA A 33 16.52 6.16 0.24
C ALA A 33 16.37 7.68 0.08
N LYS A 34 15.19 8.15 -0.32
CA LYS A 34 14.90 9.60 -0.38
C LYS A 34 14.76 10.21 1.02
N LEU A 35 14.17 9.46 1.96
CA LEU A 35 14.05 9.89 3.35
C LEU A 35 15.40 10.02 4.06
N GLU A 36 16.41 9.23 3.66
CA GLU A 36 17.78 9.32 4.16
C GLU A 36 18.56 10.51 3.56
N GLU A 37 18.20 10.95 2.35
CA GLU A 37 18.80 12.08 1.64
C GLU A 37 18.20 13.43 2.08
N ASP A 38 16.88 13.49 2.30
CA ASP A 38 16.16 14.69 2.74
C ASP A 38 16.45 14.99 4.23
N THR A 39 17.38 15.91 4.47
CA THR A 39 17.82 16.30 5.84
C THR A 39 17.13 17.55 6.40
N GLU A 40 16.37 18.31 5.59
CA GLU A 40 15.90 19.65 6.00
C GLU A 40 14.39 19.94 5.94
N ASP A 41 13.50 19.06 5.45
CA ASP A 41 12.05 19.32 5.57
C ASP A 41 11.19 18.04 5.61
N LEU A 42 10.92 17.53 6.81
CA LEU A 42 10.00 16.41 7.02
C LEU A 42 8.55 16.92 7.15
N HIS A 43 7.97 17.43 6.05
CA HIS A 43 6.53 17.66 6.00
C HIS A 43 5.80 16.36 5.62
N ASN A 44 4.96 15.85 6.52
CA ASN A 44 4.06 14.74 6.21
C ASN A 44 2.68 15.33 5.94
N ASP A 45 2.24 15.29 4.68
CA ASP A 45 0.88 15.66 4.33
C ASP A 45 -0.09 14.75 5.09
N LEU A 46 -0.89 15.36 5.96
CA LEU A 46 -1.96 14.66 6.65
C LEU A 46 -3.10 14.43 5.68
N VAL A 47 -3.86 13.37 5.94
CA VAL A 47 -5.11 13.14 5.22
C VAL A 47 -6.07 14.29 5.49
N ASP A 48 -6.70 14.81 4.44
CA ASP A 48 -7.70 15.87 4.56
C ASP A 48 -8.86 15.44 5.49
N MET A 49 -9.37 16.40 6.27
CA MET A 49 -10.38 16.16 7.30
C MET A 49 -11.68 15.61 6.72
N ASP A 50 -11.97 15.90 5.46
CA ASP A 50 -13.17 15.42 4.78
C ASP A 50 -13.13 13.90 4.53
N VAL A 51 -11.95 13.31 4.34
CA VAL A 51 -11.79 11.85 4.24
C VAL A 51 -12.20 11.18 5.55
N GLY A 52 -11.79 11.73 6.69
CA GLY A 52 -12.16 11.23 8.01
C GLY A 52 -13.68 11.26 8.25
N LYS A 53 -14.34 12.34 7.84
CA LYS A 53 -15.80 12.48 7.93
C LYS A 53 -16.53 11.47 7.05
N ILE A 54 -16.11 11.31 5.79
CA ILE A 54 -16.72 10.36 4.85
C ILE A 54 -16.62 8.92 5.38
N ILE A 55 -15.45 8.54 5.90
CA ILE A 55 -15.25 7.21 6.49
C ILE A 55 -16.15 7.01 7.70
N MET A 56 -16.28 8.01 8.57
CA MET A 56 -17.16 7.94 9.73
C MET A 56 -18.63 7.76 9.32
N GLN A 57 -19.11 8.56 8.37
CA GLN A 57 -20.49 8.46 7.87
C GLN A 57 -20.75 7.09 7.24
N ALA A 58 -19.87 6.63 6.34
CA ALA A 58 -20.02 5.34 5.67
C ALA A 58 -20.01 4.15 6.65
N ARG A 59 -19.28 4.26 7.77
CA ARG A 59 -19.33 3.25 8.85
C ARG A 59 -20.67 3.21 9.54
N GLN A 60 -21.24 4.38 9.86
CA GLN A 60 -22.53 4.50 10.52
C GLN A 60 -23.65 4.00 9.62
N GLU A 61 -23.65 4.37 8.33
CA GLU A 61 -24.60 3.86 7.32
C GLU A 61 -24.57 2.33 7.21
N LYS A 62 -23.40 1.72 7.41
CA LYS A 62 -23.21 0.27 7.35
C LYS A 62 -23.35 -0.41 8.72
N ASN A 63 -23.72 0.32 9.77
CA ASN A 63 -23.82 -0.16 11.14
C ASN A 63 -22.54 -0.86 11.64
N LEU A 64 -21.37 -0.31 11.31
CA LEU A 64 -20.05 -0.88 11.66
C LEU A 64 -19.37 -0.09 12.78
N THR A 65 -18.93 -0.80 13.83
CA THR A 65 -18.04 -0.21 14.84
C THR A 65 -16.60 -0.08 14.31
N GLN A 66 -15.73 0.62 15.04
CA GLN A 66 -14.33 0.81 14.61
C GLN A 66 -13.59 -0.51 14.61
N LYS A 67 -13.90 -1.35 15.61
CA LYS A 67 -13.41 -2.72 15.73
C LYS A 67 -13.85 -3.57 14.53
N ASP A 68 -15.11 -3.48 14.13
CA ASP A 68 -15.64 -4.26 13.02
C ASP A 68 -15.02 -3.85 11.69
N LEU A 69 -14.88 -2.53 11.46
CA LEU A 69 -14.21 -2.05 10.26
C LEU A 69 -12.74 -2.49 10.23
N ALA A 70 -11.98 -2.27 11.31
CA ALA A 70 -10.57 -2.65 11.40
C ALA A 70 -10.36 -4.14 11.13
N THR A 71 -11.21 -4.99 11.73
CA THR A 71 -11.19 -6.44 11.50
C THR A 71 -11.46 -6.79 10.03
N LYS A 72 -12.46 -6.15 9.41
CA LYS A 72 -12.81 -6.39 8.00
C LYS A 72 -11.72 -5.98 7.02
N ILE A 73 -10.95 -4.93 7.33
CA ILE A 73 -9.84 -4.46 6.48
C ILE A 73 -8.49 -5.08 6.84
N ASN A 74 -8.47 -6.07 7.74
CA ASN A 74 -7.26 -6.73 8.24
C ASN A 74 -6.24 -5.76 8.87
N GLU A 75 -6.74 -4.70 9.50
CA GLU A 75 -5.97 -3.73 10.27
C GLU A 75 -6.09 -3.99 11.77
N LYS A 76 -5.10 -3.50 12.53
CA LYS A 76 -5.10 -3.69 13.98
C LYS A 76 -6.28 -2.94 14.60
N GLN A 77 -7.06 -3.63 15.43
CA GLN A 77 -8.11 -3.00 16.22
C GLN A 77 -7.47 -2.00 17.20
N GLN A 78 -7.89 -0.74 17.11
CA GLN A 78 -7.58 0.29 18.09
C GLN A 78 -8.89 0.60 18.82
N VAL A 79 -8.86 0.52 20.16
CA VAL A 79 -10.00 0.81 21.04
C VAL A 79 -9.91 2.26 21.49
#